data_AF-S7RRP3-F1
#
_entry.id   AF-S7RRP3-F1
#
_cell.length_a   1.000
_cell.length_b   1.000
_cell.length_c   1.000
_cell.angle_alpha   90.00
_cell.angle_beta   90.00
_cell.angle_gamma   90.00
#
_symmetry.space_group_name_H-M   'P 1'
#
loop_
_entity.id
_entity.type
_entity.pdbx_description
1 polymer ?
#
loop_
_entity_poly.entity_id
_entity_poly.type
_entity_poly.pdbx_seq_one_letter_code
_entity_poly.pdbx_strand_id
1 'polypeptide(L)'
;NIGERLMPAIHGRVKVFHSATATYFSPSELAGAGGMHREWIRCTPQRRNGYERYDTVLVSLDPAEEGMKGMVVGRVRAFKSVEHNRDSYPCTLVERFVRRHDRPDPSTRVWVVEPEIINGSRVLLLSILMQLCMVSI
;
A
#
# COMPACT_ATOMS: atom_id res chain seq x y z
N ASN A 1 -14.29 -3.56 -22.42
CA ASN A 1 -15.48 -3.74 -21.55
C ASN A 1 -15.17 -4.70 -20.40
N ILE A 2 -14.35 -4.26 -19.44
CA ILE A 2 -14.15 -4.94 -18.14
C ILE A 2 -13.97 -3.83 -17.10
N GLY A 3 -15.01 -3.65 -16.28
CA GLY A 3 -14.93 -3.19 -14.90
C GLY A 3 -14.14 -1.91 -14.63
N GLU A 4 -14.65 -0.76 -15.07
CA GLU A 4 -14.50 0.45 -14.25
C GLU A 4 -15.18 0.15 -12.92
N ARG A 5 -14.40 -0.28 -11.94
CA ARG A 5 -14.81 -0.43 -10.54
C ARG A 5 -15.04 1.00 -10.04
N LEU A 6 -16.19 1.58 -10.41
CA LEU A 6 -16.61 2.91 -10.02
C LEU A 6 -16.57 2.94 -8.50
N MET A 7 -15.56 3.61 -7.97
CA MET A 7 -15.52 3.99 -6.57
C MET A 7 -16.84 4.74 -6.32
N PRO A 8 -17.70 4.29 -5.37
CA PRO A 8 -18.89 5.04 -5.02
C PRO A 8 -18.46 6.47 -4.68
N ALA A 9 -19.18 7.46 -5.19
CA ALA A 9 -18.89 8.84 -4.86
C ALA A 9 -18.85 9.00 -3.34
N ILE A 10 -17.68 9.36 -2.81
CA ILE A 10 -17.46 9.46 -1.37
C ILE A 10 -18.10 10.76 -0.89
N HIS A 11 -19.31 10.66 -0.33
CA HIS A 11 -20.04 11.79 0.24
C HIS A 11 -19.88 11.90 1.78
N GLY A 12 -19.07 11.04 2.39
CA GLY A 12 -18.89 10.93 3.84
C GLY A 12 -17.64 11.64 4.39
N ARG A 13 -17.48 11.63 5.72
CA ARG A 13 -16.30 12.21 6.37
C ARG A 13 -15.06 11.39 6.07
N VAL A 14 -13.97 12.05 5.70
CA VAL A 14 -12.66 11.41 5.52
C VAL A 14 -11.80 11.65 6.74
N LYS A 15 -11.42 10.59 7.45
CA LYS A 15 -10.41 10.63 8.51
C LYS A 15 -9.05 10.31 7.92
N VAL A 16 -7.99 10.94 8.41
CA VAL A 16 -6.60 10.73 7.96
C VAL A 16 -5.75 10.32 9.16
N PHE A 17 -4.89 9.34 8.94
CA PHE A 17 -3.98 8.80 9.95
C PHE A 17 -2.55 8.75 9.38
N HIS A 18 -1.56 8.87 10.27
CA HIS A 18 -0.15 8.98 9.93
C HIS A 18 0.64 7.69 10.11
N SER A 19 0.00 6.64 10.61
CA SER A 19 0.58 5.32 10.74
C SER A 19 -0.52 4.29 10.80
N ALA A 20 -0.16 3.04 10.53
CA ALA A 20 -1.00 1.89 10.79
C ALA A 20 -0.10 0.66 11.02
N THR A 21 -0.65 -0.40 11.58
CA THR A 21 0.11 -1.64 11.80
C THR A 21 -0.40 -2.75 10.91
N ALA A 22 0.49 -3.41 10.18
CA ALA A 22 0.17 -4.55 9.34
C ALA A 22 0.57 -5.86 10.03
N THR A 23 -0.37 -6.80 10.16
CA THR A 23 -0.08 -8.15 10.70
C THR A 23 -0.21 -9.18 9.59
N TYR A 24 0.85 -9.94 9.30
CA TYR A 24 0.89 -10.93 8.23
C TYR A 24 1.64 -12.19 8.65
N PHE A 25 1.40 -13.29 7.94
CA PHE A 25 2.17 -14.53 8.13
C PHE A 25 3.38 -14.52 7.19
N SER A 26 4.58 -14.66 7.75
CA SER A 26 5.81 -14.90 7.02
C SER A 26 6.34 -16.28 7.39
N PRO A 27 6.41 -17.26 6.47
CA PRO A 27 6.98 -18.57 6.72
C PRO A 27 8.51 -18.54 6.81
N SER A 28 9.09 -17.46 7.36
CA SER A 28 10.54 -17.32 7.52
C SER A 28 10.99 -17.93 8.84
N GLU A 29 12.17 -18.54 8.88
CA GLU A 29 12.77 -19.10 10.11
C GLU A 29 12.92 -18.05 11.22
N LEU A 30 13.06 -16.77 10.85
CA LEU A 30 13.16 -15.63 11.78
C LEU A 30 11.83 -15.29 12.48
N ALA A 31 10.70 -15.80 11.96
CA ALA A 31 9.36 -15.56 12.48
C ALA A 31 9.00 -16.39 13.71
N GLY A 32 9.84 -17.38 14.06
CA GLY A 32 9.54 -18.38 15.08
C GLY A 32 8.41 -19.34 14.68
N ALA A 33 8.08 -20.28 15.57
CA ALA A 33 7.17 -21.40 15.29
C ALA A 33 5.73 -20.99 14.90
N GLY A 34 5.33 -19.74 15.15
CA GLY A 34 4.00 -19.21 14.82
C GLY A 34 3.92 -18.42 13.51
N GLY A 35 5.05 -18.04 12.90
CA GLY A 35 5.12 -17.36 11.60
C GLY A 35 4.45 -15.99 11.48
N MET A 36 3.86 -15.44 12.55
CA MET A 36 3.07 -14.20 12.50
C MET A 36 3.92 -12.97 12.84
N HIS A 37 3.97 -12.00 11.93
CA HIS A 37 4.66 -10.74 12.07
C HIS A 37 3.69 -9.57 12.19
N ARG A 38 4.11 -8.53 12.92
CA ARG A 38 3.44 -7.23 12.94
C ARG A 38 4.44 -6.13 12.66
N GLU A 39 4.17 -5.34 11.63
CA GLU A 39 5.00 -4.21 11.23
C GLU A 39 4.24 -2.89 11.42
N TRP A 40 4.99 -1.83 11.71
CA TRP A 40 4.45 -0.47 11.82
C TRP A 40 4.80 0.31 10.57
N ILE A 41 3.77 0.68 9.81
CA ILE A 41 3.87 1.44 8.57
C ILE A 41 3.56 2.91 8.86
N ARG A 42 4.44 3.81 8.42
CA ARG A 42 4.33 5.25 8.68
C ARG A 42 4.11 6.03 7.39
N CYS A 43 3.24 7.04 7.47
CA CYS A 43 3.04 8.06 6.45
C CYS A 43 2.96 9.45 7.11
N THR A 44 4.00 9.76 7.89
CA THR A 44 4.12 11.01 8.63
C THR A 44 4.52 12.13 7.66
N PRO A 45 3.63 13.10 7.38
CA PRO A 45 4.02 14.28 6.63
C PRO A 45 5.03 15.08 7.45
N GLN A 46 5.84 15.87 6.76
CA GLN A 46 6.74 16.80 7.43
C GLN A 46 5.95 17.70 8.40
N ARG A 47 6.31 17.63 9.69
CA ARG A 47 5.78 18.52 10.72
C ARG A 47 6.92 19.35 11.30
N ARG A 48 6.74 20.67 11.31
CA ARG A 48 7.63 21.71 11.89
C ARG A 48 9.08 21.26 12.08
N ASN A 49 9.90 21.42 11.04
CA ASN A 49 11.33 21.12 10.98
C ASN A 49 11.73 19.62 10.99
N GLY A 50 10.79 18.68 10.95
CA GLY A 50 11.08 17.26 10.75
C GLY A 50 11.33 16.87 9.29
N TYR A 51 11.74 15.62 9.06
CA TYR A 51 11.73 15.00 7.72
C TYR A 51 10.40 14.32 7.46
N GLU A 52 9.93 14.35 6.22
CA GLU A 52 8.83 13.50 5.80
C GLU A 52 9.24 12.02 5.91
N ARG A 53 8.32 11.17 6.37
CA ARG A 53 8.55 9.73 6.44
C ARG A 53 7.35 8.98 5.88
N TYR A 54 7.58 8.38 4.72
CA TYR A 54 6.61 7.57 4.01
C TYR A 54 7.23 6.22 3.70
N ASP A 55 6.72 5.19 4.38
CA ASP A 55 7.21 3.83 4.22
C ASP A 55 6.73 3.25 2.87
N THR A 56 7.55 2.39 2.28
CA THR A 56 7.23 1.68 1.03
C THR A 56 6.62 0.32 1.37
N VAL A 57 5.58 -0.06 0.65
CA VAL A 57 4.77 -1.25 0.91
C VAL A 57 4.53 -2.03 -0.38
N LEU A 58 4.26 -3.32 -0.23
CA LEU A 58 3.66 -4.16 -1.27
C LEU A 58 2.15 -4.19 -1.03
N VAL A 59 1.38 -3.93 -2.09
CA VAL A 59 -0.08 -3.94 -2.04
C VAL A 59 -0.59 -4.98 -3.03
N SER A 60 -1.32 -5.98 -2.55
CA SER A 60 -2.01 -6.92 -3.43
C SER A 60 -3.19 -6.22 -4.13
N LEU A 61 -3.17 -6.21 -5.46
CA LEU A 61 -4.26 -5.70 -6.30
C LEU A 61 -5.16 -6.83 -6.77
N ASP A 62 -4.56 -7.98 -7.03
CA ASP A 62 -5.26 -9.20 -7.43
C ASP A 62 -4.74 -10.37 -6.59
N PRO A 63 -5.54 -10.87 -5.62
CA PRO A 63 -5.14 -12.00 -4.81
C PRO A 63 -5.09 -13.33 -5.59
N ALA A 64 -5.62 -13.38 -6.82
CA ALA A 64 -5.52 -14.57 -7.67
C ALA A 64 -4.17 -14.69 -8.38
N GLU A 65 -3.42 -13.58 -8.51
CA GLU A 65 -2.11 -13.55 -9.15
C GLU A 65 -0.99 -13.75 -8.12
N GLU A 66 -0.07 -14.66 -8.41
CA GLU A 66 0.96 -15.06 -7.46
C GLU A 66 2.14 -14.07 -7.42
N GLY A 67 2.62 -13.79 -6.20
CA GLY A 67 3.80 -12.99 -5.93
C GLY A 67 3.73 -11.57 -6.51
N MET A 68 4.85 -11.09 -7.03
CA MET A 68 4.98 -9.71 -7.54
C MET A 68 4.10 -9.38 -8.74
N LYS A 69 3.47 -10.36 -9.41
CA LYS A 69 2.60 -10.13 -10.56
C LYS A 69 1.23 -9.57 -10.14
N GLY A 70 0.70 -10.02 -9.01
CA GLY A 70 -0.55 -9.53 -8.41
C GLY A 70 -0.37 -8.32 -7.51
N MET A 71 0.88 -7.87 -7.29
CA MET A 71 1.22 -6.83 -6.33
C MET A 71 1.74 -5.57 -7.00
N VAL A 72 1.43 -4.43 -6.40
CA VAL A 72 2.08 -3.15 -6.71
C VAL A 72 3.01 -2.76 -5.57
N VAL A 73 4.19 -2.27 -5.93
CA VAL A 73 5.06 -1.56 -4.98
C VAL A 73 4.58 -0.12 -4.91
N GLY A 74 4.45 0.42 -3.70
CA GLY A 74 4.13 1.83 -3.60
C GLY A 74 4.48 2.43 -2.27
N ARG A 75 4.52 3.76 -2.26
CA ARG A 75 4.81 4.55 -1.07
C ARG A 75 3.51 5.01 -0.44
N VAL A 76 3.28 4.68 0.83
CA VAL A 76 2.04 5.10 1.51
C VAL A 76 2.08 6.61 1.71
N ARG A 77 1.08 7.33 1.20
CA ARG A 77 0.95 8.78 1.37
C ARG A 77 -0.06 9.17 2.44
N ALA A 78 -1.07 8.33 2.67
CA ALA A 78 -2.02 8.52 3.75
C ALA A 78 -2.75 7.21 4.06
N PHE A 79 -2.99 6.96 5.35
CA PHE A 79 -4.05 6.08 5.78
C PHE A 79 -5.33 6.89 5.93
N LYS A 80 -6.44 6.38 5.40
CA LYS A 80 -7.73 7.06 5.41
C LYS A 80 -8.82 6.13 5.92
N SER A 81 -9.87 6.71 6.46
CA SER A 81 -11.14 6.02 6.71
C SER A 81 -12.22 6.81 6.00
N VAL A 82 -12.97 6.11 5.15
CA VAL A 82 -14.00 6.66 4.29
C VAL A 82 -15.35 6.12 4.72
N GLU A 83 -16.31 6.99 4.95
CA GLU A 83 -17.68 6.60 5.28
C GLU A 83 -18.51 6.36 4.01
N HIS A 84 -19.17 5.20 3.93
CA HIS A 84 -20.13 4.85 2.88
C HIS A 84 -21.26 4.03 3.49
N ASN A 85 -22.53 4.38 3.20
CA ASN A 85 -23.71 3.72 3.78
C ASN A 85 -23.72 3.59 5.31
N ARG A 86 -23.16 4.57 6.02
CA ARG A 86 -22.95 4.60 7.49
C ARG A 86 -21.87 3.63 8.02
N ASP A 87 -21.23 2.88 7.14
CA ASP A 87 -20.08 2.05 7.47
C ASP A 87 -18.79 2.80 7.16
N SER A 88 -17.74 2.52 7.95
CA SER A 88 -16.43 3.12 7.78
C SER A 88 -15.44 2.12 7.21
N TYR A 89 -14.87 2.46 6.06
CA TYR A 89 -13.94 1.61 5.34
C TYR A 89 -12.53 2.18 5.45
N PRO A 90 -11.59 1.45 6.08
CA PRO A 90 -10.19 1.82 6.04
C PRO A 90 -9.70 1.70 4.59
N CYS A 91 -8.93 2.69 4.16
CA CYS A 91 -8.33 2.73 2.84
C CYS A 91 -6.96 3.38 2.92
N THR A 92 -6.13 3.12 1.92
CA THR A 92 -4.78 3.68 1.84
C THR A 92 -4.56 4.34 0.51
N LEU A 93 -4.00 5.54 0.55
CA LEU A 93 -3.52 6.25 -0.62
C LEU A 93 -2.07 5.89 -0.84
N VAL A 94 -1.79 5.26 -1.97
CA VAL A 94 -0.47 4.73 -2.31
C VAL A 94 0.01 5.38 -3.59
N GLU A 95 1.19 5.99 -3.54
CA GLU A 95 1.90 6.43 -4.73
C GLU A 95 2.52 5.20 -5.41
N ARG A 96 2.11 4.91 -6.65
CA ARG A 96 2.49 3.68 -7.35
C ARG A 96 3.90 3.76 -7.91
N PHE A 97 4.59 2.63 -7.83
CA PHE A 97 5.88 2.42 -8.45
C PHE A 97 5.76 1.29 -9.46
N VAL A 98 6.45 1.44 -10.59
CA VAL A 98 6.57 0.42 -11.64
C VAL A 98 7.97 -0.14 -11.65
N ARG A 99 8.09 -1.38 -12.12
CA ARG A 99 9.40 -2.02 -12.32
C ARG A 99 10.12 -1.28 -13.44
N ARG A 100 11.38 -0.93 -13.21
CA ARG A 100 12.23 -0.34 -14.25
C ARG A 100 12.58 -1.36 -15.35
N HIS A 101 12.69 -2.63 -14.97
CA HIS A 101 13.08 -3.72 -15.84
C HIS A 101 12.21 -4.96 -15.60
N ASP A 102 12.12 -5.84 -16.59
CA ASP A 102 11.34 -7.09 -16.51
C ASP A 102 12.03 -8.20 -15.68
N ARG A 103 13.22 -7.92 -15.14
CA ARG A 103 13.98 -8.82 -14.29
C ARG A 103 14.60 -8.08 -13.10
N PRO A 104 14.89 -8.77 -11.99
CA PRO A 104 15.67 -8.22 -10.89
C PRO A 104 17.06 -7.77 -11.34
N ASP A 105 17.62 -6.81 -10.62
CA ASP A 105 19.00 -6.38 -10.82
C ASP A 105 19.96 -7.58 -10.64
N PRO A 106 20.88 -7.85 -11.58
CA PRO A 106 21.73 -9.03 -11.53
C PRO A 106 22.67 -9.09 -10.32
N SER A 107 23.06 -7.93 -9.78
CA SER A 107 24.06 -7.81 -8.71
C SER A 107 23.44 -7.94 -7.32
N THR A 108 22.27 -7.33 -7.11
CA THR A 108 21.55 -7.33 -5.83
C THR A 108 20.46 -8.40 -5.75
N ARG A 109 20.02 -8.93 -6.90
CA ARG A 109 18.86 -9.85 -7.03
C ARG A 109 17.54 -9.24 -6.57
N VAL A 110 17.45 -7.91 -6.45
CA VAL A 110 16.24 -7.18 -6.04
C VAL A 110 15.61 -6.46 -7.25
N TRP A 111 14.29 -6.29 -7.23
CA TRP A 111 13.58 -5.49 -8.23
C TRP A 111 13.88 -4.00 -8.06
N VAL A 112 14.35 -3.35 -9.12
CA VAL A 112 14.46 -1.89 -9.16
C VAL A 112 13.13 -1.32 -9.61
N VAL A 113 12.60 -0.38 -8.83
CA VAL A 113 11.32 0.28 -9.08
C VAL A 113 11.48 1.79 -9.14
N GLU A 114 10.60 2.43 -9.89
CA GLU A 114 10.56 3.88 -10.01
C GLU A 114 9.12 4.41 -9.98
N PRO A 115 8.90 5.67 -9.61
CA PRO A 115 7.56 6.23 -9.55
C PRO A 115 6.86 6.14 -10.90
N GLU A 116 5.61 5.69 -10.88
CA GLU A 116 4.76 5.71 -12.07
C GLU A 116 4.32 7.15 -12.33
N ILE A 117 4.62 7.67 -13.53
CA ILE A 117 4.28 9.05 -13.94
C ILE A 117 3.43 8.99 -15.20
N ILE A 118 2.23 9.58 -15.13
CA ILE A 118 1.31 9.76 -16.27
C ILE A 118 1.04 11.26 -16.41
N ASN A 119 1.25 11.81 -17.60
CA ASN A 119 1.08 13.25 -17.89
C ASN A 119 1.85 14.17 -16.92
N GLY A 120 3.07 13.79 -16.55
CA GLY A 120 3.91 14.53 -15.61
C GLY A 120 3.48 14.43 -14.14
N SER A 121 2.41 13.70 -13.83
CA SER A 121 1.89 13.53 -12.47
C SER A 121 2.13 12.11 -11.97
N ARG A 122 2.44 11.98 -10.67
CA ARG A 122 2.59 10.68 -10.00
C ARG A 122 1.25 9.97 -9.93
N VAL A 123 1.22 8.68 -10.25
CA VAL A 123 -0.01 7.88 -10.16
C VAL A 123 -0.30 7.53 -8.70
N LEU A 124 -1.51 7.87 -8.26
CA LEU A 124 -2.01 7.51 -6.93
C LEU A 124 -3.10 6.45 -7.05
N LEU A 125 -3.01 5.45 -6.19
CA LEU A 125 -4.00 4.40 -6.05
C LEU A 125 -4.68 4.51 -4.69
N LEU A 126 -6.01 4.51 -4.68
CA LEU A 126 -6.79 4.31 -3.48
C LEU A 126 -7.15 2.82 -3.36
N SER A 127 -6.58 2.14 -2.37
CA SER A 127 -6.92 0.74 -2.08
C SER A 127 -7.80 0.63 -0.84
N ILE A 128 -8.95 -0.03 -1.00
CA ILE A 128 -9.81 -0.54 0.08
C ILE A 128 -9.50 -2.01 0.42
N LEU A 129 -8.81 -2.72 -0.49
CA LEU A 129 -8.42 -4.11 -0.34
C LEU A 129 -6.98 -4.15 0.17
N MET A 130 -6.80 -3.99 1.47
CA MET A 130 -5.57 -4.44 2.13
C MET A 130 -5.79 -5.86 2.65
N GLN A 131 -6.09 -6.79 1.74
CA GLN A 131 -6.33 -8.19 2.09
C GLN A 131 -4.99 -8.89 2.29
N LEU A 132 -4.57 -8.96 3.56
CA LEU A 132 -3.68 -9.92 4.24
C LEU A 132 -2.96 -9.29 5.42
N CYS A 133 -3.00 -7.97 5.52
CA CYS A 133 -2.57 -7.24 6.69
C CYS A 133 -3.84 -6.78 7.41
N MET A 134 -4.15 -7.30 8.60
CA MET A 134 -5.11 -6.62 9.47
C MET A 134 -4.51 -5.26 9.82
N VAL A 135 -4.80 -4.24 9.00
CA VAL A 135 -4.30 -2.90 9.19
C VAL A 135 -5.14 -2.24 10.28
N SER A 136 -4.71 -2.38 11.54
CA SER A 136 -5.24 -1.60 12.64
C SER A 136 -4.64 -0.20 12.56
N ILE A 137 -5.53 0.79 12.45
CA ILE A 137 -5.20 2.22 12.41
C ILE A 137 -5.40 2.81 13.80
#